data_AF-A0A9W8P4R5-F1
#
_entry.id   AF-A0A9W8P4R5-F1
#
_cell.length_a   1.000
_cell.length_b   1.000
_cell.length_c   1.000
_cell.angle_alpha   90.00
_cell.angle_beta   90.00
_cell.angle_gamma   90.00
#
_symmetry.space_group_name_H-M   'P 1'
#
loop_
_entity.id
_entity.type
_entity.pdbx_description
1 polymer ?
#
loop_
_entity_poly.entity_id
_entity_poly.type
_entity_poly.pdbx_seq_one_letter_code
_entity_poly.pdbx_strand_id
1 'polypeptide(L)'
;SREPEKKTTGYFIHTYIDDDDETGVLVPAKKVHFDVIEKPETSGPSNRPLSTPASPGRSDIDDSDPEVDDKIPKPPGPVGRPGRNGYNLRVALQWQDERHEKVKAFINKLVDSKLDCTISFSKQVKEKLDVVRQQAATKFPILAEYRGQWATDDFIRCRLKSRRVVLQKAELERQYLTRYRSG
;
A
#
# COMPACT_ATOMS: atom_id res chain seq x y z
N SER A 1 45.16 -38.72 -2.37
CA SER A 1 44.53 -37.63 -1.59
C SER A 1 43.89 -36.68 -2.59
N ARG A 2 42.56 -36.63 -2.79
CA ARG A 2 41.49 -36.04 -1.93
C ARG A 2 41.88 -34.60 -1.56
N GLU A 3 41.27 -33.55 -2.13
CA GLU A 3 39.85 -33.17 -2.05
C GLU A 3 39.42 -32.22 -3.22
N PRO A 4 38.13 -32.23 -3.65
CA PRO A 4 37.59 -31.27 -4.64
C PRO A 4 36.83 -30.10 -3.97
N GLU A 5 37.27 -28.86 -4.18
CA GLU A 5 36.58 -27.69 -3.63
C GLU A 5 35.51 -27.11 -4.59
N LYS A 6 34.28 -27.54 -4.33
CA LYS A 6 32.99 -26.81 -4.34
C LYS A 6 32.80 -25.73 -5.43
N LYS A 7 32.07 -26.15 -6.48
CA LYS A 7 31.30 -25.28 -7.38
C LYS A 7 30.26 -24.50 -6.56
N THR A 8 30.49 -23.21 -6.34
CA THR A 8 29.44 -22.30 -5.87
C THR A 8 28.58 -21.92 -7.07
N THR A 9 27.47 -22.64 -7.23
CA THR A 9 26.35 -22.23 -8.07
C THR A 9 25.77 -20.94 -7.50
N GLY A 10 26.18 -19.80 -8.06
CA GLY A 10 25.54 -18.52 -7.81
C GLY A 10 24.22 -18.45 -8.59
N TYR A 11 23.09 -18.48 -7.88
CA TYR A 11 21.81 -18.11 -8.47
C TYR A 11 21.72 -16.58 -8.55
N PHE A 12 22.06 -16.02 -9.71
CA PHE A 12 21.70 -14.64 -10.05
C PHE A 12 20.27 -14.62 -10.56
N ILE A 13 19.36 -14.04 -9.78
CA ILE A 13 18.00 -13.74 -10.24
C ILE A 13 18.07 -12.44 -11.03
N HIS A 14 18.26 -12.55 -12.35
CA HIS A 14 18.17 -11.41 -13.26
C HIS A 14 16.69 -11.09 -13.49
N THR A 15 16.09 -10.20 -12.69
CA THR A 15 14.78 -9.64 -13.06
C THR A 15 15.00 -8.52 -14.06
N TYR A 16 14.79 -8.88 -15.33
CA TYR A 16 14.67 -7.98 -16.45
C TYR A 16 13.40 -7.13 -16.25
N ILE A 17 13.51 -5.80 -16.33
CA ILE A 17 12.37 -4.93 -16.63
C ILE A 17 12.84 -4.11 -17.82
N ASP A 18 12.29 -4.48 -18.98
CA ASP A 18 12.30 -3.71 -20.21
C ASP A 18 11.65 -2.34 -19.98
N ASP A 19 12.35 -1.28 -20.37
CA ASP A 19 11.71 -0.04 -20.79
C ASP A 19 11.25 -0.24 -22.26
N ASP A 20 9.93 -0.37 -22.45
CA ASP A 20 9.15 -0.15 -23.67
C ASP A 20 9.67 -0.70 -25.03
N ASP A 21 9.08 -1.79 -25.55
CA ASP A 21 8.40 -1.85 -26.88
C ASP A 21 7.70 -3.20 -27.15
N GLU A 22 6.81 -3.22 -28.15
CA GLU A 22 5.86 -4.24 -28.62
C GLU A 22 6.28 -5.73 -28.60
N THR A 23 5.31 -6.60 -28.26
CA THR A 23 4.76 -7.71 -29.09
C THR A 23 4.13 -8.78 -28.21
N GLY A 24 2.87 -9.13 -28.51
CA GLY A 24 2.13 -10.15 -27.79
C GLY A 24 2.59 -11.56 -28.13
N VAL A 25 2.88 -12.37 -27.10
CA VAL A 25 2.74 -13.84 -27.14
C VAL A 25 2.25 -14.34 -25.78
N LEU A 26 1.20 -15.16 -25.85
CA LEU A 26 0.47 -15.79 -24.76
C LEU A 26 1.12 -17.14 -24.38
N VAL A 27 0.97 -17.52 -23.09
CA VAL A 27 1.10 -18.84 -22.40
C VAL A 27 2.49 -19.51 -22.16
N PRO A 28 2.65 -20.39 -21.13
CA PRO A 28 1.74 -20.80 -20.05
C PRO A 28 2.29 -20.68 -18.61
N ALA A 29 1.36 -20.55 -17.66
CA ALA A 29 1.61 -20.56 -16.22
C ALA A 29 2.16 -21.90 -15.71
N LYS A 30 3.29 -21.86 -14.99
CA LYS A 30 3.77 -23.00 -14.21
C LYS A 30 3.05 -23.06 -12.87
N LYS A 31 2.25 -24.12 -12.72
CA LYS A 31 1.58 -24.55 -11.49
C LYS A 31 2.61 -24.79 -10.38
N VAL A 32 2.33 -24.31 -9.19
CA VAL A 32 2.95 -24.83 -7.96
C VAL A 32 1.86 -25.18 -6.95
N HIS A 33 2.14 -26.32 -6.34
CA HIS A 33 1.26 -27.23 -5.60
C HIS A 33 0.76 -26.60 -4.30
N PHE A 34 -0.50 -26.89 -3.95
CA PHE A 34 -1.12 -26.48 -2.69
C PHE A 34 -1.18 -27.72 -1.80
N ASP A 35 -0.51 -27.69 -0.65
CA ASP A 35 -0.68 -28.75 0.35
C ASP A 35 -2.01 -28.54 1.08
N VAL A 36 -2.91 -29.49 0.83
CA VAL A 36 -4.16 -29.71 1.55
C VAL A 36 -3.81 -30.18 2.96
N ILE A 37 -4.25 -29.44 3.97
CA ILE A 37 -4.41 -29.99 5.32
C ILE A 37 -5.91 -30.01 5.61
N GLU A 38 -6.43 -31.23 5.62
CA GLU A 38 -7.81 -31.56 5.98
C GLU A 38 -8.14 -31.18 7.43
N LYS A 39 -9.43 -30.89 7.62
CA LYS A 39 -10.16 -30.69 8.89
C LYS A 39 -9.81 -31.74 9.96
N PRO A 40 -10.18 -31.46 11.22
CA PRO A 40 -11.30 -32.26 11.72
C PRO A 40 -12.46 -31.44 12.29
N GLU A 41 -13.64 -31.98 12.03
CA GLU A 41 -14.92 -31.61 12.58
C GLU A 41 -15.04 -32.15 14.01
N THR A 42 -15.67 -31.39 14.91
CA THR A 42 -16.21 -31.96 16.15
C THR A 42 -17.65 -31.50 16.31
N SER A 43 -18.55 -32.40 15.98
CA SER A 43 -19.97 -32.37 16.30
C SER A 43 -20.20 -32.70 17.78
N GLY A 44 -20.97 -31.87 18.48
CA GLY A 44 -22.17 -32.32 19.19
C GLY A 44 -22.12 -32.08 20.71
N PRO A 45 -23.25 -32.27 21.42
CA PRO A 45 -24.29 -31.25 21.61
C PRO A 45 -24.54 -30.95 23.10
N SER A 46 -25.17 -29.82 23.44
CA SER A 46 -25.88 -29.72 24.73
C SER A 46 -27.01 -28.69 24.71
N ASN A 47 -28.19 -29.17 25.09
CA ASN A 47 -29.47 -28.46 25.13
C ASN A 47 -29.56 -27.50 26.33
N ARG A 48 -30.10 -26.29 26.06
CA ARG A 48 -31.08 -25.42 26.79
C ARG A 48 -31.24 -25.55 28.33
N PRO A 49 -31.62 -24.48 29.08
CA PRO A 49 -32.79 -23.65 28.73
C PRO A 49 -32.76 -22.12 29.02
N LEU A 50 -33.65 -21.49 28.27
CA LEU A 50 -34.42 -20.26 28.47
C LEU A 50 -34.48 -19.69 29.91
N SER A 51 -34.16 -18.40 30.04
CA SER A 51 -34.78 -17.49 31.01
C SER A 51 -34.64 -16.05 30.52
N THR A 52 -35.76 -15.48 30.05
CA THR A 52 -35.99 -14.04 29.93
C THR A 52 -36.75 -13.61 31.19
N PRO A 53 -36.46 -12.44 31.77
CA PRO A 53 -37.51 -11.42 31.70
C PRO A 53 -36.98 -10.02 31.36
N ALA A 54 -37.90 -9.25 30.80
CA ALA A 54 -37.75 -7.89 30.33
C ALA A 54 -37.34 -6.91 31.44
N SER A 55 -36.62 -5.86 31.03
CA SER A 55 -36.69 -4.55 31.68
C SER A 55 -36.56 -3.45 30.61
N PRO A 56 -37.52 -2.51 30.49
CA PRO A 56 -37.50 -1.47 29.47
C PRO A 56 -36.74 -0.26 29.99
N GLY A 57 -35.45 -0.18 29.70
CA GLY A 57 -34.65 1.02 29.89
C GLY A 57 -34.74 1.90 28.65
N ARG A 58 -35.71 2.82 28.62
CA ARG A 58 -35.66 3.99 27.74
C ARG A 58 -34.46 4.83 28.13
N SER A 59 -33.50 4.99 27.23
CA SER A 59 -32.51 6.05 27.29
C SER A 59 -32.59 6.82 25.97
N ASP A 60 -33.34 7.91 26.01
CA ASP A 60 -33.31 8.99 25.04
C ASP A 60 -31.88 9.51 24.93
N ILE A 61 -31.18 9.22 23.83
CA ILE A 61 -29.88 9.84 23.53
C ILE A 61 -29.76 10.05 22.02
N ASP A 62 -30.05 11.30 21.66
CA ASP A 62 -29.43 12.08 20.60
C ASP A 62 -29.70 11.69 19.14
N ASP A 63 -30.80 12.26 18.62
CA ASP A 63 -31.01 12.55 17.20
C ASP A 63 -30.05 13.67 16.74
N SER A 64 -28.74 13.45 16.94
CA SER A 64 -27.72 14.16 16.18
C SER A 64 -27.76 13.53 14.80
N ASP A 65 -28.57 14.13 13.93
CA ASP A 65 -28.53 13.93 12.47
C ASP A 65 -27.07 13.74 12.07
N PRO A 66 -26.63 12.52 11.70
CA PRO A 66 -25.28 12.33 11.25
C PRO A 66 -25.20 13.14 9.97
N GLU A 67 -24.57 14.32 10.01
CA GLU A 67 -24.12 15.02 8.82
C GLU A 67 -23.47 13.93 7.97
N VAL A 68 -24.21 13.48 6.96
CA VAL A 68 -23.78 12.45 6.05
C VAL A 68 -22.66 13.12 5.32
N ASP A 69 -21.44 12.91 5.81
CA ASP A 69 -20.25 13.44 5.18
C ASP A 69 -20.19 12.72 3.83
N ASP A 70 -20.78 13.37 2.82
CA ASP A 70 -20.97 12.94 1.43
C ASP A 70 -19.63 12.66 0.71
N LYS A 71 -18.53 12.79 1.43
CA LYS A 71 -17.20 12.50 0.95
C LYS A 71 -16.97 11.00 0.80
N ILE A 72 -16.23 10.67 -0.25
CA ILE A 72 -15.88 9.31 -0.64
C ILE A 72 -15.02 8.67 0.48
N PRO A 73 -15.49 7.60 1.14
CA PRO A 73 -14.77 6.95 2.22
C PRO A 73 -13.54 6.20 1.71
N LYS A 74 -12.59 5.93 2.62
CA LYS A 74 -11.40 5.14 2.30
C LYS A 74 -11.80 3.66 2.11
N PRO A 75 -11.31 2.98 1.06
CA PRO A 75 -11.53 1.54 0.91
C PRO A 75 -10.90 0.74 2.07
N PRO A 76 -11.44 -0.44 2.40
CA PRO A 76 -10.86 -1.30 3.42
C PRO A 76 -9.46 -1.77 3.01
N GLY A 77 -8.53 -1.77 3.96
CA GLY A 77 -7.17 -2.30 3.78
C GLY A 77 -6.07 -1.26 3.49
N PRO A 78 -4.79 -1.69 3.42
CA PRO A 78 -3.68 -0.81 3.08
C PRO A 78 -3.52 -0.62 1.57
N VAL A 79 -3.16 0.61 1.15
CA VAL A 79 -2.78 0.92 -0.23
C VAL A 79 -1.52 0.13 -0.67
N GLY A 80 -1.53 -0.38 -1.90
CA GLY A 80 -0.36 -0.99 -2.55
C GLY A 80 -0.06 -2.43 -2.11
N ARG A 81 -1.04 -3.16 -1.57
CA ARG A 81 -0.97 -4.60 -1.28
C ARG A 81 -2.16 -5.38 -1.88
N PRO A 82 -2.33 -5.34 -3.22
CA PRO A 82 -3.37 -6.14 -3.86
C PRO A 82 -3.17 -7.63 -3.55
N GLY A 83 -4.25 -8.33 -3.21
CA GLY A 83 -4.22 -9.76 -2.86
C GLY A 83 -3.84 -10.10 -1.41
N ARG A 84 -3.55 -9.11 -0.56
CA ARG A 84 -3.35 -9.29 0.90
C ARG A 84 -4.25 -8.34 1.69
N ASN A 85 -5.54 -8.33 1.35
CA ASN A 85 -6.55 -7.46 1.95
C ASN A 85 -6.26 -5.95 1.80
N GLY A 86 -5.43 -5.56 0.82
CA GLY A 86 -5.19 -4.16 0.46
C GLY A 86 -5.79 -3.82 -0.91
N TYR A 87 -5.68 -2.56 -1.31
CA TYR A 87 -6.21 -2.08 -2.60
C TYR A 87 -5.15 -1.41 -3.46
N ASN A 88 -5.46 -1.31 -4.75
CA ASN A 88 -4.72 -0.51 -5.72
C ASN A 88 -5.31 0.90 -5.76
N LEU A 89 -4.48 1.94 -5.60
CA LEU A 89 -4.95 3.33 -5.56
C LEU A 89 -5.63 3.76 -6.87
N ARG A 90 -5.11 3.34 -8.02
CA ARG A 90 -5.67 3.67 -9.33
C ARG A 90 -7.08 3.09 -9.49
N VAL A 91 -7.26 1.84 -9.06
CA VAL A 91 -8.55 1.14 -9.08
C VAL A 91 -9.53 1.79 -8.10
N ALA A 92 -9.07 2.17 -6.90
CA ALA A 92 -9.91 2.79 -5.88
C ALA A 92 -10.42 4.18 -6.28
N LEU A 93 -9.60 4.97 -6.99
CA LEU A 93 -9.97 6.32 -7.40
C LEU A 93 -10.85 6.34 -8.66
N GLN A 94 -10.76 5.33 -9.52
CA GLN A 94 -11.50 5.22 -10.80
C GLN A 94 -11.36 6.47 -11.70
N TRP A 95 -10.22 7.15 -11.61
CA TRP A 95 -9.94 8.31 -12.44
C TRP A 95 -9.41 7.88 -13.81
N GLN A 96 -9.61 8.77 -14.79
CA GLN A 96 -8.93 8.69 -16.07
C GLN A 96 -7.40 8.72 -15.88
N ASP A 97 -6.70 7.96 -16.70
CA ASP A 97 -5.25 7.74 -16.62
C ASP A 97 -4.46 9.05 -16.57
N GLU A 98 -4.80 9.99 -17.44
CA GLU A 98 -4.15 11.30 -17.52
C GLU A 98 -4.33 12.11 -16.22
N ARG A 99 -5.53 12.03 -15.61
CA ARG A 99 -5.81 12.72 -14.34
C ARG A 99 -4.98 12.10 -13.21
N HIS A 100 -4.95 10.77 -13.14
CA HIS A 100 -4.18 10.06 -12.13
C HIS A 100 -2.70 10.44 -12.19
N GLU A 101 -2.09 10.42 -13.38
CA GLU A 101 -0.68 10.76 -13.53
C GLU A 101 -0.39 12.24 -13.24
N LYS A 102 -1.27 13.18 -13.64
CA LYS A 102 -1.12 14.60 -13.30
C LYS A 102 -1.13 14.85 -11.79
N VAL A 103 -2.08 14.27 -11.07
CA VAL A 103 -2.18 14.41 -9.61
C VAL A 103 -0.98 13.75 -8.93
N LYS A 104 -0.65 12.52 -9.32
CA LYS A 104 0.50 11.77 -8.79
C LYS A 104 1.81 12.51 -9.00
N ALA A 105 2.09 13.02 -10.20
CA ALA A 105 3.30 13.76 -10.50
C ALA A 105 3.43 15.03 -9.64
N PHE A 106 2.33 15.77 -9.49
CA PHE A 106 2.31 16.98 -8.67
C PHE A 106 2.56 16.68 -7.19
N ILE A 107 1.83 15.71 -6.60
CA ILE A 107 2.01 15.34 -5.20
C ILE A 107 3.42 14.77 -4.97
N ASN A 108 3.94 13.95 -5.89
CA ASN A 108 5.30 13.42 -5.79
C ASN A 108 6.34 14.55 -5.69
N LYS A 109 6.21 15.59 -6.52
CA LYS A 109 7.09 16.76 -6.49
C LYS A 109 7.00 17.50 -5.15
N LEU A 110 5.79 17.66 -4.61
CA LEU A 110 5.60 18.28 -3.29
C LEU A 110 6.23 17.46 -2.17
N VAL A 111 6.05 16.13 -2.19
CA VAL A 111 6.65 15.23 -1.22
C VAL A 111 8.17 15.33 -1.25
N ASP A 112 8.78 15.24 -2.44
CA ASP A 112 10.23 15.31 -2.59
C ASP A 112 10.81 16.67 -2.15
N SER A 113 10.03 17.75 -2.30
CA SER A 113 10.48 19.10 -1.95
C SER A 113 10.25 19.47 -0.48
N LYS A 114 9.17 18.97 0.15
CA LYS A 114 8.69 19.45 1.44
C LYS A 114 8.86 18.44 2.57
N LEU A 115 8.80 17.15 2.28
CA LEU A 115 8.84 16.08 3.26
C LEU A 115 10.21 15.42 3.33
N ASP A 116 10.48 14.78 4.46
CA ASP A 116 11.69 13.97 4.62
C ASP A 116 11.43 12.57 4.05
N CYS A 117 12.01 12.27 2.90
CA CYS A 117 11.82 10.98 2.24
C CYS A 117 12.52 9.79 2.90
N THR A 118 13.31 10.02 3.96
CA THR A 118 14.00 8.96 4.71
C THR A 118 13.13 8.36 5.80
N ILE A 119 12.08 9.05 6.24
CA ILE A 119 11.18 8.63 7.32
C ILE A 119 9.77 8.26 6.84
N SER A 120 9.08 7.43 7.61
CA SER A 120 7.73 6.97 7.30
C SER A 120 6.68 8.07 7.48
N PHE A 121 5.54 7.95 6.78
CA PHE A 121 4.40 8.87 6.87
C PHE A 121 4.03 9.27 8.31
N SER A 122 3.86 8.31 9.22
CA SER A 122 3.45 8.58 10.61
C SER A 122 4.49 9.33 11.45
N LYS A 123 5.73 9.44 10.98
CA LYS A 123 6.82 10.17 11.63
C LYS A 123 7.06 11.55 11.01
N GLN A 124 6.32 11.89 9.95
CA GLN A 124 6.41 13.21 9.33
C GLN A 124 5.85 14.28 10.25
N VAL A 125 6.41 15.48 10.14
CA VAL A 125 5.90 16.68 10.80
C VAL A 125 4.51 17.01 10.24
N LYS A 126 3.51 17.11 11.12
CA LYS A 126 2.09 17.26 10.73
C LYS A 126 1.86 18.52 9.91
N GLU A 127 2.48 19.64 10.28
CA GLU A 127 2.38 20.92 9.58
C GLU A 127 2.86 20.80 8.14
N LYS A 128 3.90 20.01 7.88
CA LYS A 128 4.40 19.78 6.52
C LYS A 128 3.44 18.92 5.70
N LEU A 129 2.82 17.91 6.31
CA LEU A 129 1.76 17.12 5.66
C LEU A 129 0.57 18.01 5.28
N ASP A 130 0.16 18.89 6.19
CA ASP A 130 -0.96 19.81 5.97
C ASP A 130 -0.67 20.80 4.84
N VAL A 131 0.56 21.30 4.72
CA VAL A 131 0.98 22.11 3.56
C VAL A 131 0.84 21.33 2.25
N VAL A 132 1.27 20.07 2.20
CA VAL A 132 1.14 19.23 0.98
C VAL A 132 -0.34 18.99 0.67
N ARG A 133 -1.15 18.68 1.69
CA ARG A 133 -2.59 18.45 1.54
C ARG A 133 -3.32 19.68 1.00
N GLN A 134 -3.04 20.85 1.57
CA GLN A 134 -3.62 22.11 1.13
C GLN A 134 -3.22 22.43 -0.31
N GLN A 135 -1.93 22.38 -0.64
CA GLN A 135 -1.47 22.66 -2.01
C GLN A 135 -2.04 21.69 -3.04
N ALA A 136 -2.17 20.40 -2.69
CA ALA A 136 -2.80 19.41 -3.54
C ALA A 136 -4.29 19.71 -3.76
N ALA A 137 -5.05 20.01 -2.70
CA ALA A 137 -6.47 20.34 -2.79
C ALA A 137 -6.72 21.65 -3.55
N THR A 138 -5.86 22.67 -3.38
CA THR A 138 -5.93 23.91 -4.16
C THR A 138 -5.71 23.66 -5.65
N LYS A 139 -4.77 22.77 -6.01
CA LYS A 139 -4.47 22.46 -7.41
C LYS A 139 -5.48 21.51 -8.05
N PHE A 140 -6.00 20.57 -7.27
CA PHE A 140 -6.94 19.54 -7.69
C PHE A 140 -8.11 19.46 -6.70
N PRO A 141 -9.17 20.26 -6.90
CA PRO A 141 -10.31 20.32 -5.98
C PRO A 141 -10.98 18.97 -5.73
N ILE A 142 -10.93 18.05 -6.70
CA ILE A 142 -11.44 16.67 -6.57
C ILE A 142 -10.85 15.93 -5.36
N LEU A 143 -9.65 16.27 -4.90
CA LEU A 143 -9.06 15.66 -3.71
C LEU A 143 -9.82 15.99 -2.42
N ALA A 144 -10.59 17.09 -2.40
CA ALA A 144 -11.42 17.48 -1.26
C ALA A 144 -12.70 16.63 -1.13
N GLU A 145 -13.09 15.90 -2.18
CA GLU A 145 -14.24 14.99 -2.20
C GLU A 145 -13.97 13.70 -1.41
N TYR A 146 -12.73 13.46 -0.98
CA TYR A 146 -12.34 12.25 -0.27
C TYR A 146 -12.29 12.47 1.25
N ARG A 147 -12.98 11.61 2.00
CA ARG A 147 -13.12 11.73 3.46
C ARG A 147 -11.75 11.71 4.14
N GLY A 148 -11.47 12.69 5.00
CA GLY A 148 -10.20 12.77 5.72
C GLY A 148 -8.97 12.81 4.81
N GLN A 149 -9.11 13.27 3.56
CA GLN A 149 -8.01 13.45 2.60
C GLN A 149 -7.22 12.16 2.32
N TRP A 150 -7.88 10.99 2.44
CA TRP A 150 -7.21 9.70 2.35
C TRP A 150 -6.50 9.49 1.01
N ALA A 151 -7.06 10.01 -0.09
CA ALA A 151 -6.49 9.92 -1.42
C ALA A 151 -5.12 10.60 -1.48
N THR A 152 -5.04 11.84 -1.01
CA THR A 152 -3.78 12.60 -0.92
C THR A 152 -2.77 11.89 -0.02
N ASP A 153 -3.21 11.45 1.16
CA ASP A 153 -2.36 10.75 2.10
C ASP A 153 -1.77 9.45 1.52
N ASP A 154 -2.54 8.72 0.72
CA ASP A 154 -2.06 7.50 0.09
C ASP A 154 -1.04 7.77 -1.02
N PHE A 155 -1.20 8.85 -1.80
CA PHE A 155 -0.16 9.28 -2.73
C PHE A 155 1.14 9.60 -1.98
N ILE A 156 1.04 10.33 -0.86
CA ILE A 156 2.21 10.64 -0.01
C ILE A 156 2.87 9.35 0.49
N ARG A 157 2.10 8.41 1.05
CA ARG A 157 2.60 7.11 1.52
C ARG A 157 3.31 6.33 0.40
N CYS A 158 2.71 6.27 -0.78
CA CYS A 158 3.29 5.60 -1.93
C CYS A 158 4.63 6.23 -2.33
N ARG A 159 4.70 7.56 -2.40
CA ARG A 159 5.94 8.27 -2.75
C ARG A 159 7.04 8.03 -1.72
N LEU A 160 6.76 8.24 -0.43
CA LEU A 160 7.73 8.03 0.65
C LEU A 160 8.28 6.59 0.64
N LYS A 161 7.40 5.59 0.46
CA LYS A 161 7.81 4.18 0.35
C LYS A 161 8.74 3.97 -0.85
N SER A 162 8.36 4.45 -2.03
CA SER A 162 9.19 4.29 -3.24
C SER A 162 10.56 4.97 -3.08
N ARG A 163 10.59 6.17 -2.52
CA ARG A 163 11.81 6.95 -2.37
C ARG A 163 12.79 6.30 -1.39
N ARG A 164 12.28 5.74 -0.29
CA ARG A 164 13.10 4.96 0.64
C ARG A 164 13.79 3.77 -0.04
N VAL A 165 13.09 3.03 -0.90
CA VAL A 165 13.68 1.91 -1.64
C VAL A 165 14.80 2.39 -2.57
N VAL A 166 14.57 3.49 -3.29
CA VAL A 166 15.60 4.08 -4.17
C VAL A 166 16.84 4.51 -3.38
N LEU A 167 16.66 5.16 -2.24
CA LEU A 167 17.77 5.59 -1.38
C LEU A 167 18.56 4.40 -0.82
N GLN A 168 17.87 3.33 -0.39
CA GLN A 168 18.52 2.11 0.08
C GLN A 168 19.32 1.42 -1.02
N LYS A 169 18.80 1.37 -2.25
CA LYS A 169 19.51 0.82 -3.41
C LYS A 169 20.77 1.64 -3.72
N ALA A 170 20.66 2.96 -3.76
CA ALA A 170 21.79 3.84 -4.05
C ALA A 170 22.89 3.73 -2.97
N GLU A 171 22.51 3.63 -1.70
CA GLU A 171 23.47 3.44 -0.61
C GLU A 171 24.18 2.09 -0.71
N LEU A 172 23.44 1.01 -0.99
CA LEU A 172 24.02 -0.32 -1.19
C LEU A 172 24.98 -0.35 -2.39
N GLU A 173 24.61 0.28 -3.50
CA GLU A 173 25.44 0.41 -4.69
C GLU A 173 26.71 1.22 -4.42
N ARG A 174 26.60 2.32 -3.64
CA ARG A 174 27.76 3.10 -3.20
C ARG A 174 28.71 2.24 -2.36
N GLN A 175 28.19 1.50 -1.39
CA GLN A 175 28.99 0.59 -0.55
C GLN A 175 29.67 -0.50 -1.37
N TYR A 176 28.97 -1.07 -2.35
CA TYR A 176 29.53 -2.02 -3.30
C TYR A 176 30.70 -1.40 -4.07
N LEU A 177 30.49 -0.26 -4.74
CA LEU A 177 31.53 0.39 -5.52
C LEU A 177 32.74 0.80 -4.67
N THR A 178 32.53 1.29 -3.44
CA THR A 178 33.64 1.58 -2.52
C THR A 178 34.45 0.34 -2.18
N ARG A 179 33.79 -0.82 -1.98
CA ARG A 179 34.48 -2.07 -1.62
C ARG A 179 35.24 -2.71 -2.79
N TYR A 180 34.73 -2.57 -4.02
CA TYR A 180 35.25 -3.30 -5.20
C TYR A 180 36.04 -2.44 -6.19
N ARG A 181 36.08 -1.10 -6.04
CA ARG A 181 36.89 -0.20 -6.89
C ARG A 181 38.29 0.10 -6.32
N SER A 182 38.57 -0.31 -5.09
CA SER A 182 39.83 -0.08 -4.39
C SER A 182 40.79 -1.28 -4.40
N GLY A 183 40.57 -2.25 -5.30
CA GLY A 183 41.41 -3.45 -5.47
C GLY A 183 42.11 -3.47 -6.82
#